data_AF-A0A7V3SNC0-F1
#
_entry.id   AF-A0A7V3SNC0-F1
#
_cell.length_a   1.000
_cell.length_b   1.000
_cell.length_c   1.000
_cell.angle_alpha   90.00
_cell.angle_beta   90.00
_cell.angle_gamma   90.00
#
_symmetry.space_group_name_H-M   'P 1'
#
loop_
_entity.id
_entity.type
_entity.pdbx_description
1 polymer ?
#
loop_
_entity_poly.entity_id
_entity_poly.type
_entity_poly.pdbx_seq_one_letter_code
_entity_poly.pdbx_strand_id
1 'polypeptide(L)'
;MPYPTFDRSRLKLRPLTERVHDLSLDSFYALDDPVPAYDAPGLDTLAQRVASAYRRGRPVILMMGAHVIRAGVSRFLIDLMERGILKHIAMNGAGPIHDYYFVQDAATTESVAHYIRLGQFGLWKETGRIN
;
A
#
# COMPACT_ATOMS: atom_id res chain seq x y z
N MET A 1 27.57 5.61 -25.85
CA MET A 1 26.23 5.06 -25.52
C MET A 1 25.59 4.61 -26.82
N PRO A 2 25.47 3.30 -27.13
CA PRO A 2 25.14 2.83 -28.48
C PRO A 2 23.64 2.81 -28.83
N TYR A 3 22.75 3.20 -27.93
CA TYR A 3 21.30 3.20 -28.18
C TYR A 3 20.71 4.60 -28.03
N PRO A 4 19.75 5.01 -28.90
CA PRO A 4 18.98 6.22 -28.69
C PRO A 4 18.29 6.20 -27.33
N THR A 5 18.55 7.19 -26.49
CA THR A 5 17.86 7.36 -25.21
C THR A 5 16.59 8.17 -25.42
N PHE A 6 15.50 7.75 -24.77
CA PHE A 6 14.28 8.54 -24.74
C PHE A 6 14.52 9.88 -24.03
N ASP A 7 14.18 10.98 -24.69
CA ASP A 7 14.25 12.31 -24.10
C ASP A 7 13.11 12.50 -23.08
N ARG A 8 13.48 12.39 -21.79
CA ARG A 8 12.55 12.49 -20.66
C ARG A 8 11.93 13.88 -20.51
N SER A 9 12.51 14.93 -21.10
CA SER A 9 11.90 16.27 -21.10
C SER A 9 10.56 16.31 -21.85
N ARG A 10 10.31 15.31 -22.71
CA ARG A 10 9.06 15.14 -23.45
C ARG A 10 7.94 14.50 -22.63
N LEU A 11 8.22 14.02 -21.41
CA LEU A 11 7.19 13.46 -20.52
C LEU A 11 6.28 14.56 -20.00
N LYS A 12 4.97 14.35 -20.12
CA LYS A 12 3.95 15.23 -19.55
C LYS A 12 3.50 14.67 -18.22
N LEU A 13 4.24 14.99 -17.16
CA LEU A 13 3.84 14.62 -15.80
C LEU A 13 2.72 15.54 -15.31
N ARG A 14 1.60 14.96 -14.88
CA ARG A 14 0.45 15.70 -14.34
C ARG A 14 0.48 15.70 -12.80
N PRO A 15 -0.08 16.72 -12.13
CA PRO A 15 -0.32 16.67 -10.70
C PRO A 15 -1.19 15.46 -10.34
N LEU A 16 -0.87 14.79 -9.24
CA LEU A 16 -1.65 13.67 -8.71
C LEU A 16 -3.09 14.07 -8.40
N THR A 17 -3.31 15.31 -7.98
CA THR A 17 -4.64 15.89 -7.72
C THR A 17 -5.56 15.93 -8.95
N GLU A 18 -5.02 15.79 -10.16
CA GLU A 18 -5.80 15.70 -11.41
C GLU A 18 -6.18 14.25 -11.77
N ARG A 19 -5.69 13.27 -11.00
CA ARG A 19 -5.99 11.86 -11.20
C ARG A 19 -7.36 11.53 -10.59
N VAL A 20 -8.06 10.59 -11.22
CA VAL A 20 -9.26 9.97 -10.69
C VAL A 20 -8.84 8.74 -9.91
N HIS A 21 -9.24 8.67 -8.64
CA HIS A 21 -8.90 7.61 -7.73
C HIS A 21 -10.11 6.69 -7.51
N ASP A 22 -9.89 5.37 -7.57
CA ASP A 22 -10.95 4.37 -7.43
C ASP A 22 -11.13 3.88 -5.98
N LEU A 23 -10.28 4.33 -5.04
CA LEU A 23 -10.30 3.91 -3.65
C LEU A 23 -9.98 5.09 -2.71
N SER A 24 -10.84 5.35 -1.73
CA SER A 24 -10.63 6.38 -0.69
C SER A 24 -10.46 5.76 0.70
N LEU A 25 -9.88 6.55 1.63
CA LEU A 25 -9.76 6.16 3.04
C LEU A 25 -11.11 5.92 3.73
N ASP A 26 -12.21 6.47 3.22
CA ASP A 26 -13.55 6.25 3.79
C ASP A 26 -14.03 4.81 3.65
N SER A 27 -13.41 4.04 2.74
CA SER A 27 -13.68 2.62 2.56
C SER A 27 -12.87 1.71 3.49
N PHE A 28 -12.02 2.28 4.36
CA PHE A 28 -11.08 1.53 5.19
C PHE A 28 -11.62 1.34 6.60
N TYR A 29 -11.45 0.13 7.12
CA TYR A 29 -11.80 -0.22 8.49
C TYR A 29 -11.08 0.66 9.52
N ALA A 30 -11.81 1.07 10.56
CA ALA A 30 -11.26 1.63 11.78
C ALA A 30 -10.77 0.50 12.72
N LEU A 31 -9.93 0.84 13.70
CA LEU A 31 -9.39 -0.17 14.65
C LEU A 31 -10.47 -0.74 15.58
N ASP A 32 -11.52 0.03 15.82
CA ASP A 32 -12.67 -0.27 16.68
C ASP A 32 -13.89 -0.76 15.91
N ASP A 33 -13.80 -0.92 14.59
CA ASP A 33 -14.86 -1.51 13.79
C ASP A 33 -15.14 -2.95 14.25
N PRO A 34 -16.41 -3.39 14.18
CA PRO A 34 -16.76 -4.76 14.51
C PRO A 34 -16.04 -5.73 13.58
N VAL A 35 -15.37 -6.72 14.17
CA VAL A 35 -14.71 -7.78 13.41
C VAL A 35 -15.78 -8.59 12.67
N PRO A 36 -15.77 -8.63 11.33
CA PRO A 36 -16.74 -9.42 10.59
C PRO A 36 -16.53 -10.90 10.86
N ALA A 37 -17.61 -11.68 10.74
CA ALA A 37 -17.49 -13.14 10.77
C ALA A 37 -16.53 -13.59 9.66
N TYR A 38 -15.54 -14.41 10.02
CA TYR A 38 -14.56 -14.95 9.09
C TYR A 38 -14.55 -16.48 9.19
N ASP A 39 -14.39 -17.12 8.04
CA ASP A 39 -14.07 -18.55 7.95
C ASP A 39 -12.69 -18.67 7.30
N ALA A 40 -11.67 -18.65 8.15
CA ALA A 40 -10.27 -18.73 7.74
C ALA A 40 -9.57 -19.82 8.55
N PRO A 41 -9.68 -21.09 8.14
CA PRO A 41 -9.03 -22.20 8.82
C PRO A 41 -7.53 -21.95 8.91
N GLY A 42 -7.03 -21.76 10.14
CA GLY A 42 -5.63 -21.47 10.43
C GLY A 42 -5.33 -20.05 10.88
N LEU A 43 -6.28 -19.12 10.85
CA LEU A 43 -6.06 -17.76 11.37
C LEU A 43 -5.73 -17.77 12.86
N ASP A 44 -6.48 -18.55 13.67
CA ASP A 44 -6.21 -18.67 15.10
C ASP A 44 -4.82 -19.25 15.37
N THR A 45 -4.43 -20.28 14.62
CA THR A 45 -3.08 -20.86 14.71
C THR A 45 -2.00 -19.85 14.34
N LEU A 46 -2.21 -19.05 13.30
CA LEU A 46 -1.29 -17.99 12.89
C LEU A 46 -1.18 -16.92 13.99
N ALA A 47 -2.32 -16.44 14.50
CA ALA A 47 -2.38 -15.43 15.56
C ALA A 47 -1.66 -15.92 16.84
N GLN A 48 -1.88 -17.17 17.24
CA GLN A 48 -1.19 -17.78 18.38
C GLN A 48 0.33 -17.87 18.17
N ARG A 49 0.77 -18.23 16.97
CA ARG A 49 2.21 -18.30 16.63
C ARG A 49 2.86 -16.92 16.66
N VAL A 50 2.20 -15.90 16.11
CA VAL A 50 2.65 -14.50 16.15
C VAL A 50 2.75 -14.00 17.60
N ALA A 51 1.69 -14.19 18.40
CA ALA A 51 1.67 -13.79 19.81
C ALA A 51 2.75 -14.51 20.63
N SER A 52 2.96 -15.81 20.39
CA SER A 52 4.01 -16.60 21.04
C SER A 52 5.42 -16.14 20.65
N ALA A 53 5.65 -15.77 19.40
CA ALA A 53 6.93 -15.21 18.95
C ALA A 53 7.21 -13.88 19.67
N TYR A 54 6.23 -12.97 19.68
CA TYR A 54 6.33 -11.68 20.35
C TYR A 54 6.62 -11.81 21.86
N ARG A 55 5.85 -12.64 22.59
CA ARG A 55 6.05 -12.89 24.03
C ARG A 55 7.41 -13.49 24.37
N ARG A 56 8.03 -14.21 23.42
CA ARG A 56 9.38 -14.78 23.56
C ARG A 56 10.49 -13.83 23.08
N GLY A 57 10.17 -12.56 22.78
CA GLY A 57 11.14 -11.58 22.30
C GLY A 57 11.68 -11.89 20.89
N ARG A 58 10.93 -12.65 20.07
CA ARG A 58 11.34 -12.98 18.70
C ARG A 58 10.70 -11.97 17.72
N PRO A 59 11.44 -11.46 16.73
CA PRO A 59 10.90 -10.51 15.77
C PRO A 59 9.84 -11.18 14.88
N VAL A 60 8.76 -10.47 14.61
CA VAL A 60 7.77 -10.83 13.58
C VAL A 60 8.02 -9.95 12.37
N ILE A 61 8.18 -10.57 11.21
CA ILE A 61 8.43 -9.91 9.93
C ILE A 61 7.24 -10.21 9.02
N LEU A 62 6.60 -9.17 8.49
CA LEU A 62 5.53 -9.30 7.50
C LEU A 62 6.11 -9.11 6.10
N MET A 63 5.87 -10.07 5.22
CA MET A 63 6.16 -9.94 3.79
C MET A 63 4.82 -9.84 3.05
N MET A 64 4.60 -8.76 2.32
CA MET A 64 3.29 -8.50 1.70
C MET A 64 3.36 -7.82 0.33
N GLY A 65 2.30 -7.96 -0.46
CA GLY A 65 2.07 -7.14 -1.63
C GLY A 65 1.22 -5.91 -1.33
N ALA A 66 1.21 -4.94 -2.25
CA ALA A 66 0.38 -3.74 -2.17
C ALA A 66 -1.13 -3.95 -1.92
N HIS A 67 -1.67 -5.12 -2.28
CA HIS A 67 -3.08 -5.44 -2.07
C HIS A 67 -3.50 -5.39 -0.61
N VAL A 68 -2.57 -5.63 0.32
CA VAL A 68 -2.84 -5.54 1.76
C VAL A 68 -3.18 -4.09 2.14
N ILE A 69 -2.41 -3.10 1.66
CA ILE A 69 -2.73 -1.68 1.86
C ILE A 69 -4.07 -1.32 1.21
N ARG A 70 -4.30 -1.76 -0.04
CA ARG A 70 -5.58 -1.51 -0.75
C ARG A 70 -6.79 -2.18 -0.12
N ALA A 71 -6.60 -3.26 0.65
CA ALA A 71 -7.68 -3.96 1.34
C ALA A 71 -8.14 -3.24 2.62
N GLY A 72 -7.58 -2.06 2.93
CA GLY A 72 -8.04 -1.26 4.06
C GLY A 72 -7.40 -1.60 5.40
N VAL A 73 -6.31 -2.38 5.42
CA VAL A 73 -5.72 -2.88 6.68
C VAL A 73 -4.57 -2.03 7.22
N SER A 74 -4.25 -0.91 6.57
CA SER A 74 -3.09 -0.06 6.93
C SER A 74 -3.09 0.35 8.41
N ARG A 75 -4.25 0.76 8.95
CA ARG A 75 -4.40 1.14 10.37
C ARG A 75 -4.01 0.00 11.33
N PHE A 76 -4.38 -1.24 11.02
CA PHE A 76 -4.03 -2.42 11.82
C PHE A 76 -2.55 -2.74 11.73
N LEU A 77 -1.92 -2.58 10.56
CA LEU A 77 -0.48 -2.76 10.41
C LEU A 77 0.28 -1.74 11.27
N ILE A 78 -0.15 -0.47 11.23
CA ILE A 78 0.42 0.61 12.04
C ILE A 78 0.26 0.28 13.53
N ASP A 79 -0.93 -0.12 13.99
CA ASP A 79 -1.16 -0.51 15.38
C ASP A 79 -0.24 -1.66 15.83
N LEU A 80 -0.07 -2.70 14.99
CA LEU A 80 0.85 -3.80 15.28
C LEU A 80 2.33 -3.35 15.32
N MET A 81 2.72 -2.36 14.52
CA MET A 81 4.06 -1.77 14.53
C MET A 81 4.29 -0.94 15.79
N GLU A 82 3.33 -0.08 16.15
CA GLU A 82 3.39 0.77 17.35
C GLU A 82 3.45 -0.06 18.64
N ARG A 83 2.73 -1.19 18.68
CA ARG A 83 2.80 -2.17 19.77
C ARG A 83 4.09 -3.00 19.78
N GLY A 84 4.96 -2.84 18.79
CA GLY A 84 6.21 -3.60 18.65
C GLY A 84 6.02 -5.08 18.29
N ILE A 85 4.79 -5.51 17.98
CA ILE A 85 4.50 -6.88 17.56
C ILE A 85 5.12 -7.11 16.19
N LEU A 86 4.87 -6.18 15.25
CA LEU A 86 5.44 -6.22 13.91
C LEU A 86 6.75 -5.43 13.87
N LYS A 87 7.88 -6.12 13.67
CA LYS A 87 9.20 -5.50 13.75
C LYS A 87 9.73 -5.01 12.40
N HIS A 88 9.30 -5.64 11.31
CA HIS A 88 9.71 -5.27 9.96
C HIS A 88 8.62 -5.59 8.95
N ILE A 89 8.53 -4.77 7.90
CA ILE A 89 7.70 -5.03 6.74
C ILE A 89 8.58 -5.03 5.50
N ALA A 90 8.49 -6.12 4.73
CA ALA A 90 9.02 -6.19 3.38
C ALA A 90 7.85 -6.21 2.39
N MET A 91 7.93 -5.40 1.34
CA MET A 91 6.88 -5.31 0.33
C MET A 91 7.42 -4.99 -1.06
N ASN A 92 6.60 -5.22 -2.08
CA ASN A 92 6.90 -4.78 -3.44
C ASN A 92 6.76 -3.25 -3.58
N GLY A 93 7.35 -2.69 -4.64
CA GLY A 93 7.39 -1.23 -4.84
C GLY A 93 6.01 -0.55 -4.99
N ALA A 94 4.95 -1.30 -5.27
CA ALA A 94 3.61 -0.75 -5.31
C ALA A 94 3.08 -0.40 -3.91
N GLY A 95 3.51 -1.11 -2.85
CA GLY A 95 3.03 -0.89 -1.49
C GLY A 95 3.28 0.54 -0.98
N PRO A 96 4.54 1.04 -1.01
CA PRO A 96 4.86 2.40 -0.58
C PRO A 96 4.19 3.46 -1.45
N ILE A 97 3.95 3.20 -2.74
CA ILE A 97 3.23 4.11 -3.63
C ILE A 97 1.78 4.29 -3.16
N HIS A 98 1.08 3.19 -2.85
CA HIS A 98 -0.29 3.25 -2.34
C HIS A 98 -0.38 3.97 -0.99
N ASP A 99 0.53 3.66 -0.07
CA ASP A 99 0.59 4.30 1.25
C ASP A 99 0.85 5.81 1.14
N TYR A 100 1.83 6.20 0.33
CA TYR A 100 2.16 7.61 0.07
C TYR A 100 0.99 8.39 -0.54
N TYR A 101 0.24 7.82 -1.49
CA TYR A 101 -0.92 8.50 -2.08
C TYR A 101 -2.04 8.75 -1.08
N PHE A 102 -2.25 7.86 -0.11
CA PHE A 102 -3.22 8.11 0.95
C PHE A 102 -2.81 9.28 1.83
N VAL A 103 -1.52 9.47 2.11
CA VAL A 103 -1.03 10.65 2.82
C VAL A 103 -1.26 11.94 2.02
N GLN A 104 -1.11 11.88 0.70
CA GLN A 104 -1.22 13.06 -0.17
C GLN A 104 -2.68 13.47 -0.45
N ASP A 105 -3.54 12.52 -0.85
CA ASP A 105 -4.87 12.80 -1.42
C ASP A 105 -6.00 12.02 -0.73
N ALA A 106 -5.73 11.36 0.41
CA ALA A 106 -6.70 10.47 1.10
C ALA A 106 -7.31 9.38 0.19
N ALA A 107 -6.69 9.10 -0.95
CA ALA A 107 -7.18 8.21 -1.97
C ALA A 107 -6.05 7.59 -2.81
N THR A 108 -6.29 6.45 -3.42
CA THR A 108 -5.33 5.74 -4.28
C THR A 108 -6.05 4.92 -5.35
N THR A 109 -5.27 4.25 -6.22
CA THR A 109 -5.71 3.34 -7.28
C THR A 109 -6.20 4.14 -8.48
N GLU A 110 -5.54 3.95 -9.60
CA GLU A 110 -5.93 4.56 -10.86
C GLU A 110 -6.48 3.49 -11.80
N SER A 111 -7.41 3.87 -12.67
CA SER A 111 -7.88 2.97 -13.72
C SER A 111 -6.78 2.76 -14.77
N VAL A 112 -6.13 1.59 -14.70
CA VAL A 112 -5.08 1.17 -15.65
C VAL A 112 -5.58 1.29 -17.09
N ALA A 113 -6.80 0.80 -17.36
CA ALA A 113 -7.38 0.80 -18.70
C ALA A 113 -7.64 2.23 -19.23
N HIS A 114 -8.06 3.15 -18.36
CA HIS A 114 -8.28 4.54 -18.74
C HIS A 114 -6.95 5.24 -19.05
N TYR A 115 -5.99 5.19 -18.12
CA TYR A 115 -4.76 5.97 -18.23
C TYR A 115 -3.73 5.40 -19.22
N ILE A 116 -3.76 4.10 -19.52
CA ILE A 116 -2.97 3.55 -20.64
C ILE A 116 -3.44 4.14 -21.97
N ARG A 117 -4.76 4.24 -22.22
CA ARG A 117 -5.30 4.80 -23.46
C ARG A 117 -4.89 6.26 -23.67
N LEU A 118 -4.73 7.01 -22.58
CA LEU A 118 -4.31 8.40 -22.60
C LEU A 118 -2.78 8.58 -22.59
N GLY A 119 -2.01 7.50 -22.44
CA GLY A 119 -0.56 7.57 -22.26
C GLY A 119 -0.13 8.27 -20.97
N GLN A 120 -0.95 8.20 -19.92
CA GLN A 120 -0.75 8.90 -18.65
C GLN A 120 -0.51 7.95 -17.46
N PHE A 121 -0.59 6.63 -17.67
CA PHE A 121 -0.44 5.66 -16.60
C PHE A 121 0.93 5.78 -15.91
N GLY A 122 0.93 6.05 -14.61
CA GLY A 122 2.13 6.28 -13.82
C GLY A 122 2.85 7.62 -14.07
N LEU A 123 2.32 8.54 -14.88
CA LEU A 123 2.94 9.84 -15.18
C LEU A 123 2.47 10.96 -14.25
N TRP A 124 2.62 10.74 -12.95
CA TRP A 124 2.21 11.69 -11.90
C TRP A 124 3.43 12.33 -11.21
N LYS A 125 3.41 13.66 -11.05
CA LYS A 125 4.54 14.44 -10.50
C LYS A 125 4.94 13.97 -9.09
N GLU A 126 3.95 13.74 -8.22
CA GLU A 126 4.16 13.43 -6.80
C GLU A 126 4.78 12.04 -6.59
N THR A 127 4.47 11.07 -7.46
CA THR A 127 5.07 9.71 -7.40
C THR A 127 6.58 9.74 -7.63
N GLY A 128 7.06 10.69 -8.43
CA GLY A 128 8.49 10.87 -8.68
C GLY A 128 9.24 11.46 -7.50
N ARG A 129 8.57 11.85 -6.40
CA ARG A 129 9.22 12.34 -5.17
C ARG A 129 9.67 11.22 -4.23
N ILE A 130 9.13 10.01 -4.41
CA ILE A 130 9.40 8.84 -3.55
C ILE A 130 10.23 7.76 -4.25
N ASN A 131 10.70 8.01 -5.49
CA ASN A 131 11.60 7.16 -6.28
C ASN A 131 12.85 7.94 -6.66
#